data_AF-A0A0K3CRE6-F1
#
_entry.id   AF-A0A0K3CRE6-F1
#
_cell.length_a   1.000
_cell.length_b   1.000
_cell.length_c   1.000
_cell.angle_alpha   90.00
_cell.angle_beta   90.00
_cell.angle_gamma   90.00
#
_symmetry.space_group_name_H-M   'P 1'
#
loop_
_entity.id
_entity.type
_entity.pdbx_description
1 polymer ?
#
loop_
_entity_poly.entity_id
_entity_poly.type
_entity_poly.pdbx_seq_one_letter_code
_entity_poly.pdbx_strand_id
1 'polypeptide(L)'
;MAATAAQANKKAHSRPMLIKQTVDHAFRLSLELHLDFDITSFKRQSLTVSQMPLRGDWELRVGRAEVQGEASVELYIHHGALPVGCIGARVAVSWEFLAVGAVESWRIAHGTWVPEPVPADTETGPYTGFSAEVSQAKIDHARDQSGGAFDPVTHRHYCLRFEMRQAATRPTDEAKELAERIADLNLSPTPYDVRLFFPNACEGGAELWVSGLAETVTISPSKKRPRLEAQTATTETSVGADIDDFVDSDEETDAVYFDARPHHAQAQEDDFSLTYKQITINKTAFTTYRAVLAFLRTGYIASAPLASTCQPRNSTSTRTREEQLLKLAENEPLFPVSPKSVYRLAHFLELEDLQELCLARLRKVLTVSSAPYELVDDACACFDEWREVVVDFVVQNWAQISTSTNWMDVKDKIMRGELTKSGPGLLEVLTRTTTVSG
;
A
#
# COMPACT_ATOMS: atom_id res chain seq x y z
N MET A 1 21.60 -52.22 -20.27
CA MET A 1 20.23 -51.66 -20.44
C MET A 1 19.89 -50.60 -19.38
N ALA A 2 20.86 -49.75 -18.97
CA ALA A 2 20.63 -48.68 -17.98
C ALA A 2 20.76 -47.25 -18.58
N ALA A 3 21.00 -47.14 -19.89
CA ALA A 3 21.17 -45.85 -20.58
C ALA A 3 19.85 -45.19 -21.04
N THR A 4 18.72 -45.92 -20.99
CA THR A 4 17.46 -45.50 -21.61
C THR A 4 16.58 -44.63 -20.71
N ALA A 5 16.69 -44.72 -19.38
CA ALA A 5 15.87 -43.91 -18.46
C ALA A 5 16.38 -42.46 -18.31
N ALA A 6 17.70 -42.23 -18.32
CA ALA A 6 18.28 -40.89 -18.26
C ALA A 6 18.10 -40.09 -19.57
N GLN A 7 18.06 -40.79 -20.71
CA GLN A 7 17.79 -40.17 -22.02
C GLN A 7 16.30 -39.84 -22.24
N ALA A 8 15.38 -40.60 -21.62
CA ALA A 8 13.96 -40.26 -21.63
C ALA A 8 13.65 -39.01 -20.79
N ASN A 9 14.36 -38.81 -19.67
CA ASN A 9 14.16 -37.65 -18.80
C ASN A 9 14.74 -36.34 -19.39
N LYS A 10 15.82 -36.42 -20.18
CA LYS A 10 16.40 -35.23 -20.87
C LYS A 10 15.51 -34.65 -21.98
N LYS A 11 14.57 -35.42 -22.54
CA LYS A 11 13.72 -34.96 -23.64
C LYS A 11 12.43 -34.28 -23.20
N ALA A 12 12.08 -34.37 -21.91
CA ALA A 12 10.87 -33.76 -21.36
C ALA A 12 11.03 -32.28 -20.96
N HIS A 13 12.26 -31.78 -20.83
CA HIS A 13 12.53 -30.46 -20.26
C HIS A 13 12.67 -29.33 -21.29
N SER A 14 12.62 -29.62 -22.59
CA SER A 14 12.87 -28.60 -23.64
C SER A 14 11.69 -27.67 -23.93
N ARG A 15 10.63 -27.68 -23.11
CA ARG A 15 9.45 -26.83 -23.32
C ARG A 15 9.30 -25.89 -22.13
N PRO A 16 9.14 -24.58 -22.39
CA PRO A 16 8.69 -23.64 -21.38
C PRO A 16 7.49 -24.18 -20.59
N MET A 17 7.49 -23.99 -19.27
CA MET A 17 6.44 -24.52 -18.39
C MET A 17 6.02 -23.46 -17.36
N LEU A 18 4.71 -23.27 -17.21
CA LEU A 18 4.14 -22.52 -16.08
C LEU A 18 4.21 -23.39 -14.83
N ILE A 19 4.98 -22.96 -13.83
CA ILE A 19 5.19 -23.71 -12.58
C ILE A 19 4.20 -23.27 -11.52
N LYS A 20 4.01 -21.96 -11.39
CA LYS A 20 3.20 -21.36 -10.34
C LYS A 20 2.39 -20.22 -10.90
N GLN A 21 1.13 -20.19 -10.50
CA GLN A 21 0.20 -19.11 -10.74
C GLN A 21 -0.57 -18.86 -9.45
N THR A 22 -0.54 -17.63 -8.95
CA THR A 22 -1.30 -17.23 -7.77
C THR A 22 -2.08 -15.96 -8.06
N VAL A 23 -3.34 -15.95 -7.65
CA VAL A 23 -4.20 -14.76 -7.60
C VAL A 23 -4.64 -14.60 -6.16
N ASP A 24 -4.41 -13.44 -5.56
CA ASP A 24 -4.93 -13.12 -4.24
C ASP A 24 -6.13 -12.16 -4.30
N HIS A 25 -6.71 -11.89 -3.13
CA HIS A 25 -7.87 -11.02 -2.97
C HIS A 25 -7.58 -9.54 -3.30
N ALA A 26 -6.31 -9.14 -3.39
CA ALA A 26 -5.89 -7.80 -3.79
C ALA A 26 -5.67 -7.69 -5.31
N PHE A 27 -6.15 -8.66 -6.09
CA PHE A 27 -5.93 -8.76 -7.54
C PHE A 27 -4.43 -8.75 -7.90
N ARG A 28 -3.59 -9.32 -7.03
CA ARG A 28 -2.19 -9.61 -7.36
C ARG A 28 -2.13 -10.91 -8.13
N LEU A 29 -1.74 -10.84 -9.40
CA LEU A 29 -1.40 -12.00 -10.21
C LEU A 29 0.11 -12.19 -10.20
N SER A 30 0.58 -13.37 -9.79
CA SER A 30 1.99 -13.75 -9.91
C SER A 30 2.13 -15.00 -10.77
N LEU A 31 3.06 -14.98 -11.71
CA LEU A 31 3.45 -16.06 -12.59
C LEU A 31 4.91 -16.42 -12.36
N GLU A 32 5.17 -17.72 -12.33
CA GLU A 32 6.52 -18.26 -12.40
C GLU A 32 6.63 -19.20 -13.60
N LEU A 33 7.40 -18.77 -14.60
CA LEU A 33 7.58 -19.46 -15.88
C LEU A 33 9.00 -19.98 -15.95
N HIS A 34 9.18 -21.29 -16.08
CA HIS A 34 10.49 -21.92 -16.24
C HIS A 34 10.75 -22.16 -17.72
N LEU A 35 11.95 -21.82 -18.17
CA LEU A 35 12.37 -21.81 -19.57
C LEU A 35 13.64 -22.63 -19.72
N ASP A 36 13.72 -23.42 -20.79
CA ASP A 36 14.90 -24.23 -21.11
C ASP A 36 15.40 -23.86 -22.51
N PHE A 37 16.48 -23.09 -22.58
CA PHE A 37 17.09 -22.66 -23.84
C PHE A 37 18.54 -22.21 -23.69
N ASP A 38 19.26 -22.14 -24.79
CA ASP A 38 20.60 -21.55 -24.83
C ASP A 38 20.48 -20.03 -25.00
N ILE A 39 20.76 -19.27 -23.94
CA ILE A 39 20.64 -17.80 -23.96
C ILE A 39 21.61 -17.14 -24.95
N THR A 40 22.66 -17.83 -25.40
CA THR A 40 23.63 -17.32 -26.39
C THR A 40 23.24 -17.67 -27.82
N SER A 41 22.39 -18.68 -28.03
CA SER A 41 21.95 -19.10 -29.36
C SER A 41 20.62 -19.85 -29.31
N PHE A 42 19.52 -19.15 -29.57
CA PHE A 42 18.20 -19.78 -29.66
C PHE A 42 17.32 -19.11 -30.72
N LYS A 43 16.41 -19.91 -31.27
CA LYS A 43 15.31 -19.40 -32.10
C LYS A 43 14.20 -18.91 -31.19
N ARG A 44 13.43 -17.91 -31.65
CA ARG A 44 12.24 -17.43 -30.96
C ARG A 44 11.38 -18.60 -30.47
N GLN A 45 11.08 -18.60 -29.17
CA GLN A 45 10.21 -19.57 -28.52
C GLN A 45 8.93 -18.87 -28.08
N SER A 46 7.84 -19.62 -28.01
CA SER A 46 6.63 -19.13 -27.39
C SER A 46 5.91 -20.20 -26.56
N LEU A 47 5.18 -19.74 -25.56
CA LEU A 47 4.45 -20.54 -24.59
C LEU A 47 3.08 -19.92 -24.37
N THR A 48 2.03 -20.61 -24.80
CA THR A 48 0.66 -20.25 -24.45
C THR A 48 0.40 -20.50 -22.97
N VAL A 49 -0.18 -19.51 -22.28
CA VAL A 49 -0.54 -19.59 -20.86
C VAL A 49 -2.05 -19.85 -20.76
N SER A 50 -2.45 -21.10 -20.97
CA SER A 50 -3.85 -21.51 -21.18
C SER A 50 -4.79 -21.41 -19.97
N GLN A 51 -4.27 -21.08 -18.79
CA GLN A 51 -5.03 -21.00 -17.53
C GLN A 51 -5.03 -19.61 -16.90
N MET A 52 -4.84 -18.57 -17.71
CA MET A 52 -4.86 -17.21 -17.19
C MET A 52 -6.24 -16.81 -16.65
N PRO A 53 -6.32 -16.25 -15.43
CA PRO A 53 -7.58 -15.85 -14.82
C PRO A 53 -8.04 -14.49 -15.35
N LEU A 54 -7.17 -13.80 -16.10
CA LEU A 54 -7.43 -12.53 -16.74
C LEU A 54 -7.86 -12.75 -18.19
N ARG A 55 -8.75 -11.89 -18.69
CA ARG A 55 -9.19 -11.89 -20.08
C ARG A 55 -7.97 -11.78 -21.02
N GLY A 56 -8.00 -12.49 -22.14
CA GLY A 56 -7.00 -12.39 -23.20
C GLY A 56 -6.38 -13.71 -23.61
N ASP A 57 -5.66 -13.68 -24.73
CA ASP A 57 -4.91 -14.82 -25.27
C ASP A 57 -3.46 -14.69 -24.83
N TRP A 58 -3.19 -15.20 -23.63
CA TRP A 58 -1.90 -15.01 -22.98
C TRP A 58 -0.82 -15.94 -23.56
N GLU A 59 0.31 -15.34 -23.95
CA GLU A 59 1.46 -16.03 -24.53
C GLU A 59 2.75 -15.34 -24.08
N LEU A 60 3.68 -16.11 -23.50
CA LEU A 60 5.06 -15.66 -23.35
C LEU A 60 5.80 -15.92 -24.65
N ARG A 61 6.46 -14.91 -25.20
CA ARG A 61 7.42 -15.03 -26.31
C ARG A 61 8.80 -14.64 -25.80
N VAL A 62 9.79 -15.45 -26.16
CA VAL A 62 11.20 -15.16 -25.87
C VAL A 62 11.94 -15.18 -27.19
N GLY A 63 12.63 -14.11 -27.49
CA GLY A 63 13.35 -13.92 -28.76
C GLY A 63 14.74 -13.34 -28.54
N ARG A 64 15.52 -13.33 -29.62
CA ARG A 64 16.71 -12.48 -29.70
C ARG A 64 16.39 -11.28 -30.57
N ALA A 65 16.85 -10.13 -30.13
CA ALA A 65 16.86 -8.90 -30.91
C ALA A 65 18.30 -8.38 -30.99
N GLU A 66 18.51 -7.44 -31.92
CA GLU A 66 19.72 -6.65 -31.98
C GLU A 66 19.32 -5.20 -31.77
N VAL A 67 19.77 -4.62 -30.66
CA VAL A 67 19.42 -3.26 -30.27
C VAL A 67 20.72 -2.47 -30.21
N GLN A 68 20.82 -1.46 -31.06
CA GLN A 68 22.03 -0.64 -31.20
C GLN A 68 23.31 -1.43 -31.54
N GLY A 69 23.17 -2.57 -32.24
CA GLY A 69 24.30 -3.43 -32.62
C GLY A 69 24.74 -4.41 -31.54
N GLU A 70 24.05 -4.43 -30.39
CA GLU A 70 24.27 -5.41 -29.34
C GLU A 70 23.16 -6.45 -29.35
N ALA A 71 23.53 -7.72 -29.14
CA ALA A 71 22.55 -8.78 -29.04
C ALA A 71 21.84 -8.71 -27.68
N SER A 72 20.52 -8.83 -27.70
CA SER A 72 19.68 -8.83 -26.51
C SER A 72 18.64 -9.95 -26.54
N VAL A 73 18.19 -10.34 -25.34
CA VAL A 73 17.06 -11.25 -25.16
C VAL A 73 15.82 -10.42 -24.93
N GLU A 74 14.85 -10.58 -25.82
CA GLU A 74 13.53 -9.95 -25.75
C GLU A 74 12.56 -10.89 -25.05
N LEU A 75 11.96 -10.43 -23.97
CA LEU A 75 10.91 -11.12 -23.21
C LEU A 75 9.60 -10.38 -23.47
N TYR A 76 8.60 -11.08 -23.98
CA TYR A 76 7.32 -10.47 -24.32
C TYR A 76 6.15 -11.28 -23.79
N ILE A 77 5.40 -10.71 -22.84
CA ILE A 77 4.18 -11.32 -22.30
C ILE A 77 3.01 -10.68 -23.04
N HIS A 78 2.51 -11.38 -24.04
CA HIS A 78 1.40 -10.99 -24.87
C HIS A 78 0.08 -11.41 -24.21
N HIS A 79 -0.91 -10.51 -24.14
CA HIS A 79 -2.27 -10.84 -23.69
C HIS A 79 -3.32 -10.67 -24.81
N GLY A 80 -2.89 -10.29 -26.02
CA GLY A 80 -3.79 -10.00 -27.16
C GLY A 80 -4.38 -8.59 -27.12
N ALA A 81 -5.14 -8.25 -28.16
CA ALA A 81 -5.82 -6.95 -28.22
C ALA A 81 -7.03 -6.96 -27.29
N LEU A 82 -6.99 -6.14 -26.25
CA LEU A 82 -8.08 -5.97 -25.30
C LEU A 82 -8.46 -4.49 -25.17
N PRO A 83 -9.69 -4.15 -24.74
CA PRO A 83 -10.08 -2.76 -24.50
C PRO A 83 -9.20 -2.10 -23.43
N VAL A 84 -8.90 -0.80 -23.59
CA VAL A 84 -8.10 -0.02 -22.65
C VAL A 84 -8.64 -0.16 -21.23
N GLY A 85 -7.75 -0.43 -20.28
CA GLY A 85 -8.07 -0.54 -18.85
C GLY A 85 -8.89 -1.76 -18.44
N CYS A 86 -9.13 -2.73 -19.34
CA CYS A 86 -9.99 -3.88 -19.00
C CYS A 86 -9.37 -4.85 -17.98
N ILE A 87 -8.04 -4.83 -17.81
CA ILE A 87 -7.33 -5.58 -16.77
C ILE A 87 -7.28 -4.74 -15.49
N GLY A 88 -7.17 -3.42 -15.61
CA GLY A 88 -7.32 -2.49 -14.51
C GLY A 88 -6.97 -1.06 -14.91
N ALA A 89 -7.53 -0.07 -14.21
CA ALA A 89 -7.28 1.35 -14.49
C ALA A 89 -5.91 1.84 -13.99
N ARG A 90 -5.29 1.14 -13.04
CA ARG A 90 -3.93 1.36 -12.56
C ARG A 90 -3.33 0.01 -12.19
N VAL A 91 -2.47 -0.53 -13.05
CA VAL A 91 -1.84 -1.83 -12.84
C VAL A 91 -0.33 -1.63 -12.78
N ALA A 92 0.25 -1.87 -11.61
CA ALA A 92 1.69 -1.95 -11.45
C ALA A 92 2.15 -3.32 -11.94
N VAL A 93 3.18 -3.35 -12.78
CA VAL A 93 3.72 -4.60 -13.31
C VAL A 93 5.20 -4.66 -13.03
N SER A 94 5.66 -5.80 -12.55
CA SER A 94 7.08 -6.06 -12.31
C SER A 94 7.48 -7.41 -12.88
N TRP A 95 8.76 -7.53 -13.20
CA TRP A 95 9.32 -8.76 -13.74
C TRP A 95 10.74 -8.97 -13.25
N GLU A 96 11.13 -10.23 -13.17
CA GLU A 96 12.46 -10.67 -12.82
C GLU A 96 12.84 -11.87 -13.69
N PHE A 97 14.02 -11.82 -14.29
CA PHE A 97 14.58 -12.89 -15.11
C PHE A 97 15.82 -13.45 -14.43
N LEU A 98 15.79 -14.74 -14.13
CA LEU A 98 16.81 -15.44 -13.34
C LEU A 98 17.41 -16.61 -14.10
N ALA A 99 18.70 -16.88 -13.88
CA ALA A 99 19.32 -18.17 -14.14
C ALA A 99 19.09 -19.08 -12.92
N VAL A 100 18.49 -20.25 -13.12
CA VAL A 100 18.18 -21.20 -12.04
C VAL A 100 19.20 -22.34 -12.04
N GLY A 101 20.02 -22.42 -10.99
CA GLY A 101 20.91 -23.54 -10.71
C GLY A 101 20.25 -24.62 -9.86
N ALA A 102 21.02 -25.63 -9.46
CA ALA A 102 20.51 -26.74 -8.65
C ALA A 102 20.19 -26.35 -7.20
N VAL A 103 20.90 -25.34 -6.67
CA VAL A 103 20.80 -24.91 -5.27
C VAL A 103 20.48 -23.42 -5.16
N GLU A 104 20.92 -22.61 -6.12
CA GLU A 104 20.80 -21.15 -6.10
C GLU A 104 20.23 -20.63 -7.42
N SER A 105 19.74 -19.39 -7.39
CA SER A 105 19.30 -18.66 -8.58
C SER A 105 19.98 -17.30 -8.65
N TRP A 106 20.41 -16.89 -9.84
CA TRP A 106 21.09 -15.62 -10.06
C TRP A 106 20.21 -14.69 -10.89
N ARG A 107 19.96 -13.49 -10.38
CA ARG A 107 19.14 -12.48 -11.06
C ARG A 107 19.94 -11.87 -12.23
N ILE A 108 19.43 -12.04 -13.44
CA ILE A 108 20.02 -11.47 -14.66
C ILE A 108 19.50 -10.05 -14.87
N ALA A 109 18.18 -9.87 -14.79
CA ALA A 109 17.54 -8.59 -15.00
C ALA A 109 16.23 -8.51 -14.22
N HIS A 110 15.81 -7.28 -13.92
CA HIS A 110 14.49 -7.00 -13.40
C HIS A 110 14.04 -5.63 -13.92
N GLY A 111 12.76 -5.34 -13.76
CA GLY A 111 12.20 -4.04 -14.08
C GLY A 111 10.77 -3.91 -13.58
N THR A 112 10.27 -2.68 -13.66
CA THR A 112 8.91 -2.31 -13.29
C THR A 112 8.34 -1.40 -14.37
N TRP A 113 7.08 -1.57 -14.70
CA TRP A 113 6.31 -0.61 -15.48
C TRP A 113 5.56 0.33 -14.54
N VAL A 114 5.44 1.59 -14.95
CA VAL A 114 4.69 2.60 -14.18
C VAL A 114 3.22 2.17 -14.11
N PRO A 115 2.55 2.33 -12.95
CA PRO A 115 1.13 1.99 -12.83
C PRO A 115 0.26 2.81 -13.79
N GLU A 116 -0.29 2.14 -14.80
CA GLU A 116 -1.13 2.75 -15.85
C GLU A 116 -2.39 1.89 -16.12
N PRO A 117 -3.39 2.38 -16.86
CA PRO A 117 -4.45 1.52 -17.35
C PRO A 117 -3.85 0.39 -18.19
N VAL A 118 -4.21 -0.85 -17.89
CA VAL A 118 -3.76 -2.02 -18.67
C VAL A 118 -4.97 -2.70 -19.30
N PRO A 119 -4.94 -3.00 -20.61
CA PRO A 119 -4.01 -2.45 -21.60
C PRO A 119 -4.03 -0.91 -21.64
N ALA A 120 -2.90 -0.28 -21.99
CA ALA A 120 -2.81 1.17 -22.11
C ALA A 120 -3.34 1.65 -23.48
N ASP A 121 -3.70 2.94 -23.56
CA ASP A 121 -3.97 3.58 -24.84
C ASP A 121 -2.63 4.00 -25.46
N THR A 122 -2.32 3.54 -26.66
CA THR A 122 -1.06 3.90 -27.34
C THR A 122 -1.32 4.45 -28.73
N GLU A 123 -0.65 5.54 -29.08
CA GLU A 123 -0.75 6.15 -30.41
C GLU A 123 -0.30 5.20 -31.53
N THR A 124 0.56 4.22 -31.19
CA THR A 124 1.18 3.28 -32.12
C THR A 124 0.35 2.03 -32.41
N GLY A 125 -0.85 1.91 -31.82
CA GLY A 125 -1.75 0.78 -32.03
C GLY A 125 -2.30 0.18 -30.74
N PRO A 126 -2.93 -1.01 -30.80
CA PRO A 126 -3.45 -1.66 -29.61
C PRO A 126 -2.29 -2.12 -28.71
N TYR A 127 -2.36 -1.77 -27.42
CA TYR A 127 -1.47 -2.35 -26.41
C TYR A 127 -1.80 -3.85 -26.28
N THR A 128 -0.82 -4.70 -26.59
CA THR A 128 -1.02 -6.16 -26.68
C THR A 128 -0.20 -6.96 -25.68
N GLY A 129 0.62 -6.30 -24.86
CA GLY A 129 1.44 -6.99 -23.86
C GLY A 129 2.59 -6.16 -23.32
N PHE A 130 3.41 -6.82 -22.50
CA PHE A 130 4.57 -6.25 -21.82
C PHE A 130 5.85 -6.71 -22.49
N SER A 131 6.72 -5.78 -22.89
CA SER A 131 8.03 -6.09 -23.49
C SER A 131 9.18 -5.65 -22.60
N ALA A 132 10.14 -6.53 -22.40
CA ALA A 132 11.33 -6.32 -21.60
C ALA A 132 12.58 -6.79 -22.36
N GLU A 133 13.66 -6.04 -22.22
CA GLU A 133 14.93 -6.33 -22.86
C GLU A 133 16.03 -6.64 -21.83
N VAL A 134 16.73 -7.75 -22.08
CA VAL A 134 17.90 -8.19 -21.32
C VAL A 134 19.12 -8.09 -22.23
N SER A 135 19.92 -7.03 -22.05
CA SER A 135 21.15 -6.81 -22.82
C SER A 135 22.25 -7.79 -22.44
N GLN A 136 23.23 -7.98 -23.34
CA GLN A 136 24.40 -8.81 -23.08
C GLN A 136 25.16 -8.36 -21.83
N ALA A 137 25.28 -7.04 -21.60
CA ALA A 137 25.92 -6.50 -20.40
C ALA A 137 25.27 -6.97 -19.09
N LYS A 138 23.93 -7.12 -19.05
CA LYS A 138 23.23 -7.66 -17.87
C LYS A 138 23.53 -9.14 -17.65
N ILE A 139 23.63 -9.92 -18.74
CA ILE A 139 24.01 -11.34 -18.69
C ILE A 139 25.44 -11.50 -18.17
N ASP A 140 26.38 -10.71 -18.70
CA ASP A 140 27.79 -10.74 -18.28
C ASP A 140 27.94 -10.32 -16.81
N HIS A 141 27.20 -9.28 -16.39
CA HIS A 141 27.18 -8.86 -14.99
C HIS A 141 26.70 -9.97 -14.05
N ALA A 142 25.63 -10.69 -14.42
CA ALA A 142 25.13 -11.81 -13.63
C ALA A 142 26.13 -12.98 -13.56
N ARG A 143 26.85 -13.26 -14.66
CA ARG A 143 27.94 -14.24 -14.67
C ARG A 143 29.03 -13.86 -13.66
N ASP A 144 29.47 -12.61 -13.69
CA ASP A 144 30.54 -12.12 -12.83
C ASP A 144 30.12 -12.12 -11.35
N GLN A 145 28.87 -11.71 -11.04
CA GLN A 145 28.31 -11.77 -9.68
C GLN A 145 28.18 -13.19 -9.13
N SER A 146 27.92 -14.17 -10.01
CA SER A 146 27.78 -15.58 -9.61
C SER A 146 29.13 -16.26 -9.25
N GLY A 147 30.27 -15.57 -9.43
CA GLY A 147 31.58 -16.18 -9.24
C GLY A 147 31.86 -17.34 -10.21
N GLY A 148 31.21 -17.35 -11.37
CA GLY A 148 31.29 -18.41 -12.38
C GLY A 148 30.32 -19.58 -12.17
N ALA A 149 29.44 -19.54 -11.16
CA ALA A 149 28.41 -20.57 -10.97
C ALA A 149 27.32 -20.52 -12.06
N PHE A 150 27.07 -19.34 -12.62
CA PHE A 150 26.27 -19.13 -13.83
C PHE A 150 27.20 -18.88 -15.02
N ASP A 151 27.19 -19.78 -16.01
CA ASP A 151 27.86 -19.58 -17.30
C ASP A 151 26.82 -19.56 -18.42
N PRO A 152 26.58 -18.42 -19.10
CA PRO A 152 25.55 -18.31 -20.13
C PRO A 152 25.75 -19.30 -21.30
N VAL A 153 26.98 -19.73 -21.57
CA VAL A 153 27.27 -20.67 -22.65
C VAL A 153 26.76 -22.07 -22.35
N THR A 154 26.81 -22.50 -21.09
CA THR A 154 26.43 -23.86 -20.66
C THR A 154 25.10 -23.92 -19.92
N HIS A 155 24.64 -22.80 -19.35
CA HIS A 155 23.40 -22.72 -18.58
C HIS A 155 22.17 -22.75 -19.47
N ARG A 156 21.17 -23.54 -19.08
CA ARG A 156 19.95 -23.73 -19.89
C ARG A 156 18.65 -23.41 -19.15
N HIS A 157 18.65 -23.42 -17.83
CA HIS A 157 17.43 -23.26 -17.02
C HIS A 157 17.25 -21.82 -16.55
N TYR A 158 16.22 -21.16 -17.05
CA TYR A 158 15.88 -19.78 -16.68
C TYR A 158 14.49 -19.73 -16.06
N CYS A 159 14.26 -18.72 -15.23
CA CYS A 159 12.96 -18.43 -14.66
C CYS A 159 12.59 -16.98 -14.97
N LEU A 160 11.38 -16.79 -15.50
CA LEU A 160 10.74 -15.49 -15.57
C LEU A 160 9.65 -15.44 -14.50
N ARG A 161 9.88 -14.58 -13.51
CA ARG A 161 8.84 -14.17 -12.57
C ARG A 161 8.18 -12.91 -13.10
N PHE A 162 6.86 -12.94 -13.17
CA PHE A 162 6.07 -11.82 -13.64
C PHE A 162 4.94 -11.58 -12.65
N GLU A 163 4.77 -10.32 -12.27
CA GLU A 163 3.81 -9.95 -11.26
C GLU A 163 3.03 -8.71 -11.69
N MET A 164 1.72 -8.79 -11.61
CA MET A 164 0.80 -7.69 -11.82
C MET A 164 0.05 -7.42 -10.53
N ARG A 165 -0.01 -6.15 -10.14
CA ARG A 165 -0.84 -5.67 -9.02
C ARG A 165 -1.77 -4.59 -9.54
N GLN A 166 -3.06 -4.83 -9.42
CA GLN A 166 -4.01 -3.75 -9.64
C GLN A 166 -4.03 -2.87 -8.40
N ALA A 167 -3.59 -1.62 -8.53
CA ALA A 167 -3.74 -0.65 -7.46
C ALA A 167 -5.24 -0.41 -7.25
N ALA A 168 -5.77 -0.79 -6.10
CA ALA A 168 -7.15 -0.53 -5.74
C ALA A 168 -7.36 0.99 -5.72
N THR A 169 -7.98 1.55 -6.76
CA THR A 169 -8.28 3.00 -6.81
C THR A 169 -9.59 3.34 -6.11
N ARG A 170 -10.43 2.34 -5.91
CA ARG A 170 -11.68 2.36 -5.16
C ARG A 170 -11.87 1.00 -4.51
N PRO A 171 -12.48 0.93 -3.32
CA PRO A 171 -12.94 -0.33 -2.77
C PRO A 171 -13.92 -1.01 -3.75
N THR A 172 -13.84 -2.33 -3.90
CA THR A 172 -14.84 -3.07 -4.70
C THR A 172 -16.15 -3.20 -3.92
N ASP A 173 -17.26 -3.45 -4.62
CA ASP A 173 -18.56 -3.66 -3.97
C ASP A 173 -18.53 -4.91 -3.07
N GLU A 174 -17.77 -5.95 -3.45
CA GLU A 174 -17.56 -7.15 -2.65
C GLU A 174 -16.74 -6.85 -1.38
N ALA A 175 -15.73 -6.00 -1.48
CA ALA A 175 -14.94 -5.55 -0.34
C ALA A 175 -15.81 -4.76 0.65
N LYS A 176 -16.71 -3.91 0.13
CA LYS A 176 -17.70 -3.18 0.93
C LYS A 176 -18.68 -4.13 1.61
N GLU A 177 -19.28 -5.06 0.86
CA GLU A 177 -20.22 -6.04 1.42
C GLU A 177 -19.56 -6.92 2.49
N LEU A 178 -18.32 -7.35 2.27
CA LEU A 178 -17.56 -8.09 3.27
C LEU A 178 -17.31 -7.23 4.53
N ALA A 179 -16.93 -5.97 4.36
CA ALA A 179 -16.75 -5.04 5.47
C ALA A 179 -18.04 -4.81 6.27
N GLU A 180 -19.21 -4.77 5.61
CA GLU A 180 -20.52 -4.72 6.28
C GLU A 180 -20.76 -5.96 7.13
N ARG A 181 -20.48 -7.15 6.59
CA ARG A 181 -20.68 -8.42 7.30
C ARG A 181 -19.76 -8.60 8.52
N ILE A 182 -18.58 -7.99 8.51
CA ILE A 182 -17.58 -8.14 9.59
C ILE A 182 -17.35 -6.86 10.40
N ALA A 183 -18.21 -5.83 10.25
CA ALA A 183 -17.99 -4.51 10.84
C ALA A 183 -17.73 -4.57 12.36
N ASP A 184 -18.44 -5.43 13.07
CA ASP A 184 -18.37 -5.55 14.53
C ASP A 184 -17.48 -6.71 15.01
N LEU A 185 -16.80 -7.40 14.10
CA LEU A 185 -15.99 -8.57 14.41
C LEU A 185 -14.95 -8.26 15.50
N ASN A 186 -14.27 -7.11 15.42
CA ASN A 186 -13.20 -6.72 16.34
C ASN A 186 -13.70 -6.11 17.66
N LEU A 187 -15.02 -6.00 17.85
CA LEU A 187 -15.59 -5.38 19.05
C LEU A 187 -15.87 -6.41 20.14
N SER A 188 -15.62 -7.70 19.88
CA SER A 188 -15.84 -8.79 20.82
C SER A 188 -14.56 -9.58 21.06
N PRO A 189 -14.30 -10.02 22.30
CA PRO A 189 -13.13 -10.82 22.64
C PRO A 189 -13.13 -12.22 22.02
N THR A 190 -14.26 -12.75 21.55
CA THR A 190 -14.30 -14.11 20.97
C THR A 190 -14.36 -14.00 19.45
N PRO A 191 -13.43 -14.62 18.66
CA PRO A 191 -12.45 -15.66 19.02
C PRO A 191 -11.01 -15.16 19.25
N TYR A 192 -10.82 -13.93 19.72
CA TYR A 192 -9.55 -13.22 19.71
C TYR A 192 -8.79 -13.30 21.04
N ASP A 193 -7.46 -13.36 20.96
CA ASP A 193 -6.56 -13.50 22.11
C ASP A 193 -5.67 -12.27 22.33
N VAL A 194 -5.77 -11.25 21.48
CA VAL A 194 -5.06 -9.98 21.62
C VAL A 194 -6.06 -8.83 21.72
N ARG A 195 -5.94 -8.05 22.81
CA ARG A 195 -6.67 -6.82 23.10
C ARG A 195 -5.81 -5.61 22.76
N LEU A 196 -6.27 -4.78 21.84
CA LEU A 196 -5.73 -3.45 21.57
C LEU A 196 -6.56 -2.46 22.39
N PHE A 197 -5.94 -1.82 23.39
CA PHE A 197 -6.61 -0.90 24.31
C PHE A 197 -6.27 0.56 23.99
N PHE A 198 -7.28 1.40 23.87
CA PHE A 198 -7.19 2.81 23.48
C PHE A 198 -7.64 3.68 24.65
N PRO A 199 -6.73 4.08 25.56
CA PRO A 199 -7.09 4.80 26.79
C PRO A 199 -7.67 6.20 26.52
N ASN A 200 -7.33 6.81 25.39
CA ASN A 200 -7.70 8.18 25.06
C ASN A 200 -8.96 8.29 24.18
N ALA A 201 -9.58 7.16 23.80
CA ALA A 201 -10.68 7.14 22.85
C ALA A 201 -12.02 7.65 23.42
N CYS A 202 -12.28 7.36 24.70
CA CYS A 202 -13.46 7.82 25.44
C CYS A 202 -13.23 7.63 26.96
N GLU A 203 -14.16 8.09 27.80
CA GLU A 203 -14.11 7.86 29.24
C GLU A 203 -14.16 6.35 29.55
N GLY A 204 -13.09 5.81 30.15
CA GLY A 204 -12.92 4.37 30.39
C GLY A 204 -12.13 3.62 29.30
N GLY A 205 -11.82 4.29 28.19
CA GLY A 205 -11.08 3.75 27.06
C GLY A 205 -11.91 2.79 26.19
N ALA A 206 -11.38 2.49 25.01
CA ALA A 206 -12.01 1.57 24.06
C ALA A 206 -11.10 0.37 23.77
N GLU A 207 -11.69 -0.71 23.23
CA GLU A 207 -10.96 -1.93 22.92
C GLU A 207 -11.28 -2.49 21.53
N LEU A 208 -10.24 -2.95 20.86
CA LEU A 208 -10.35 -3.78 19.66
C LEU A 208 -9.70 -5.13 19.92
N TRP A 209 -10.26 -6.16 19.32
CA TRP A 209 -9.82 -7.54 19.51
C TRP A 209 -9.32 -8.13 18.18
N VAL A 210 -8.16 -8.78 18.21
CA VAL A 210 -7.50 -9.40 17.05
C VAL A 210 -6.86 -10.75 17.42
N SER A 211 -6.62 -11.60 16.43
CA SER A 211 -5.95 -12.90 16.61
C SER A 211 -4.44 -12.72 16.55
N GLY A 212 -3.72 -13.29 17.51
CA GLY A 212 -2.27 -13.28 17.58
C GLY A 212 -1.62 -14.06 16.46
N LEU A 213 -1.23 -13.38 15.38
CA LEU A 213 -0.26 -13.88 14.40
C LEU A 213 1.10 -13.20 14.64
N ALA A 214 1.69 -13.41 15.83
CA ALA A 214 3.13 -13.26 16.12
C ALA A 214 3.43 -13.58 17.60
N GLU A 215 4.50 -14.34 17.82
CA GLU A 215 5.04 -14.73 19.13
C GLU A 215 5.19 -13.54 20.08
N THR A 216 4.72 -13.67 21.33
CA THR A 216 5.36 -13.24 22.62
C THR A 216 4.37 -12.76 23.70
N VAL A 217 4.71 -13.15 24.94
CA VAL A 217 4.23 -12.81 26.30
C VAL A 217 2.72 -12.83 26.57
N THR A 218 2.29 -13.92 27.20
CA THR A 218 1.01 -14.10 27.90
C THR A 218 1.03 -13.40 29.26
N ILE A 219 -0.01 -12.63 29.57
CA ILE A 219 -0.24 -12.09 30.91
C ILE A 219 -1.47 -12.80 31.49
N SER A 220 -1.30 -13.50 32.62
CA SER A 220 -2.41 -14.09 33.37
C SER A 220 -2.97 -13.06 34.38
N PRO A 221 -4.30 -12.94 34.54
CA PRO A 221 -4.86 -12.06 35.56
C PRO A 221 -4.53 -12.60 36.97
N SER A 222 -3.67 -11.88 37.70
CA SER A 222 -3.40 -12.21 39.10
C SER A 222 -4.61 -11.85 39.96
N LYS A 223 -5.10 -12.82 40.74
CA LYS A 223 -6.24 -12.66 41.66
C LYS A 223 -5.98 -11.51 42.64
N LYS A 224 -6.90 -10.55 42.69
CA LYS A 224 -6.95 -9.43 43.65
C LYS A 224 -6.69 -9.93 45.09
N ARG A 225 -5.55 -9.53 45.67
CA ARG A 225 -5.39 -9.41 47.12
C ARG A 225 -5.58 -7.94 47.48
N PRO A 226 -6.35 -7.60 48.53
CA PRO A 226 -6.43 -6.22 48.98
C PRO A 226 -5.10 -5.86 49.64
N ARG A 227 -4.37 -4.88 49.13
CA ARG A 227 -3.22 -4.34 49.86
C ARG A 227 -3.00 -2.85 49.59
N LEU A 228 -2.94 -2.15 50.73
CA LEU A 228 -2.35 -0.84 50.97
C LEU A 228 -1.14 -0.54 50.06
N GLU A 229 -1.10 0.72 49.63
CA GLU A 229 0.06 1.53 49.23
C GLU A 229 1.42 0.81 49.30
N ALA A 230 1.93 0.42 48.14
CA ALA A 230 3.36 0.36 47.86
C ALA A 230 3.58 0.34 46.34
N GLN A 231 4.25 1.37 45.84
CA GLN A 231 4.78 1.51 44.49
C GLN A 231 5.53 0.23 44.08
N THR A 232 5.12 -0.40 42.98
CA THR A 232 5.96 -1.41 42.31
C THR A 232 5.81 -1.24 40.80
N ALA A 233 6.94 -1.03 40.14
CA ALA A 233 7.06 -0.72 38.73
C ALA A 233 6.51 -1.84 37.83
N THR A 234 5.60 -1.46 36.93
CA THR A 234 5.14 -2.28 35.81
C THR A 234 6.05 -2.00 34.62
N THR A 235 6.68 -3.03 34.06
CA THR A 235 7.48 -2.89 32.84
C THR A 235 6.53 -2.77 31.64
N GLU A 236 6.19 -1.54 31.30
CA GLU A 236 5.45 -1.16 30.10
C GLU A 236 6.39 -1.25 28.89
N THR A 237 6.07 -2.10 27.92
CA THR A 237 6.72 -2.01 26.61
C THR A 237 6.05 -0.86 25.83
N SER A 238 6.47 0.37 26.08
CA SER A 238 6.13 1.52 25.26
C SER A 238 6.86 1.40 23.92
N VAL A 239 6.18 0.89 22.89
CA VAL A 239 6.71 0.96 21.52
C VAL A 239 6.41 2.36 21.00
N GLY A 240 7.41 3.24 21.04
CA GLY A 240 7.30 4.58 20.49
C GLY A 240 8.64 5.30 20.51
N ALA A 241 9.40 5.16 19.43
CA ALA A 241 10.46 6.13 19.11
C ALA A 241 9.82 7.52 18.91
N ASP A 242 10.59 8.57 19.22
CA ASP A 242 10.23 10.00 19.21
C ASP A 242 9.67 10.48 17.85
N ILE A 243 8.42 10.15 17.57
CA ILE A 243 7.55 10.93 16.68
C ILE A 243 6.86 11.92 17.62
N ASP A 244 7.26 13.18 17.50
CA ASP A 244 6.64 14.38 18.08
C ASP A 244 5.12 14.20 18.22
N ASP A 245 4.53 14.61 19.35
CA ASP A 245 3.10 14.43 19.68
C ASP A 245 2.18 15.08 18.63
N PHE A 246 1.91 14.34 17.55
CA PHE A 246 0.98 14.71 16.49
C PHE A 246 -0.43 14.30 16.91
N VAL A 247 -1.32 15.29 17.05
CA VAL A 247 -2.74 15.09 17.35
C VAL A 247 -3.39 14.33 16.19
N ASP A 248 -4.04 13.20 16.48
CA ASP A 248 -4.69 12.40 15.44
C ASP A 248 -5.96 13.12 14.96
N SER A 249 -6.08 13.40 13.66
CA SER A 249 -7.27 14.08 13.11
C SER A 249 -8.57 13.27 13.22
N ASP A 250 -8.47 11.98 13.59
CA ASP A 250 -9.61 11.12 13.87
C ASP A 250 -9.96 11.00 15.36
N GLU A 251 -9.29 11.73 16.27
CA GLU A 251 -9.78 11.87 17.66
C GLU A 251 -11.19 12.49 17.71
N GLU A 252 -11.49 13.43 16.81
CA GLU A 252 -12.85 13.94 16.61
C GLU A 252 -13.80 12.83 16.10
N THR A 253 -13.31 11.97 15.21
CA THR A 253 -14.09 10.83 14.67
C THR A 253 -14.43 9.82 15.77
N ASP A 254 -13.54 9.59 16.72
CA ASP A 254 -13.78 8.76 17.90
C ASP A 254 -14.90 9.34 18.77
N ALA A 255 -14.87 10.64 19.06
CA ALA A 255 -15.92 11.30 19.85
C ALA A 255 -17.31 11.09 19.20
N VAL A 256 -17.43 11.38 17.91
CA VAL A 256 -18.68 11.18 17.16
C VAL A 256 -19.10 9.71 17.13
N TYR A 257 -18.13 8.80 17.03
CA TYR A 257 -18.38 7.36 17.03
C TYR A 257 -18.98 6.89 18.36
N PHE A 258 -18.40 7.27 19.49
CA PHE A 258 -18.87 6.83 20.81
C PHE A 258 -20.15 7.55 21.23
N ASP A 259 -20.37 8.80 20.82
CA ASP A 259 -21.65 9.48 21.00
C ASP A 259 -22.78 8.76 20.26
N ALA A 260 -22.52 8.29 19.03
CA ALA A 260 -23.47 7.50 18.26
C ALA A 260 -23.59 6.04 18.75
N ARG A 261 -22.56 5.48 19.41
CA ARG A 261 -22.50 4.09 19.88
C ARG A 261 -21.96 3.97 21.32
N PRO A 262 -22.71 4.44 22.34
CA PRO A 262 -22.23 4.48 23.72
C PRO A 262 -21.89 3.09 24.29
N HIS A 263 -22.56 2.04 23.80
CA HIS A 263 -22.32 0.67 24.24
C HIS A 263 -20.93 0.13 23.89
N HIS A 264 -20.20 0.78 22.97
CA HIS A 264 -18.84 0.41 22.60
C HIS A 264 -17.78 1.15 23.44
N ALA A 265 -18.20 2.11 24.28
CA ALA A 265 -17.32 2.94 25.09
C ALA A 265 -16.91 2.29 26.43
N GLN A 266 -17.22 1.01 26.65
CA GLN A 266 -16.93 0.33 27.91
C GLN A 266 -16.07 -0.89 27.65
N ALA A 267 -14.88 -0.90 28.27
CA ALA A 267 -14.14 -2.14 28.49
C ALA A 267 -15.07 -3.12 29.19
N GLN A 268 -15.30 -4.30 28.60
CA GLN A 268 -16.02 -5.36 29.30
C GLN A 268 -15.18 -5.77 30.52
N GLU A 269 -15.47 -5.20 31.69
CA GLU A 269 -15.01 -5.68 32.99
C GLU A 269 -15.76 -6.96 33.40
N ASP A 270 -16.20 -7.78 32.44
CA ASP A 270 -16.87 -9.02 32.75
C ASP A 270 -15.85 -10.04 33.25
N ASP A 271 -16.19 -10.61 34.41
CA ASP A 271 -15.46 -11.49 35.34
C ASP A 271 -15.01 -12.85 34.73
N PHE A 272 -14.85 -12.93 33.41
CA PHE A 272 -14.36 -14.11 32.70
C PHE A 272 -12.84 -14.09 32.67
N SER A 273 -12.22 -15.16 33.16
CA SER A 273 -10.77 -15.38 33.15
C SER A 273 -10.23 -15.67 31.74
N LEU A 274 -10.58 -14.86 30.75
CA LEU A 274 -10.00 -14.94 29.42
C LEU A 274 -8.52 -14.54 29.54
N THR A 275 -7.64 -15.44 29.12
CA THR A 275 -6.21 -15.13 29.03
C THR A 275 -6.00 -14.46 27.68
N TYR A 276 -5.62 -13.18 27.70
CA TYR A 276 -5.36 -12.40 26.49
C TYR A 276 -4.07 -11.59 26.63
N LYS A 277 -3.50 -11.21 25.50
CA LYS A 277 -2.38 -10.27 25.41
C LYS A 277 -2.94 -8.86 25.26
N GLN A 278 -2.50 -7.90 26.06
CA GLN A 278 -2.91 -6.50 25.89
C GLN A 278 -1.79 -5.68 25.25
N ILE A 279 -2.15 -4.86 24.27
CA ILE A 279 -1.30 -3.84 23.65
C ILE A 279 -2.02 -2.50 23.81
N THR A 280 -1.36 -1.51 24.40
CA THR A 280 -1.94 -0.19 24.63
C THR A 280 -1.55 0.76 23.51
N ILE A 281 -2.54 1.36 22.85
CA ILE A 281 -2.38 2.27 21.71
C ILE A 281 -2.67 3.70 22.16
N ASN A 282 -1.62 4.52 22.30
CA ASN A 282 -1.73 5.88 22.84
C ASN A 282 -1.74 6.99 21.78
N LYS A 283 -1.17 6.72 20.60
CA LYS A 283 -0.87 7.74 19.59
C LYS A 283 -1.79 7.71 18.36
N THR A 284 -2.78 6.82 18.32
CA THR A 284 -3.65 6.64 17.17
C THR A 284 -5.09 6.44 17.62
N ALA A 285 -6.01 7.09 16.92
CA ALA A 285 -7.44 7.02 17.18
C ALA A 285 -7.97 5.58 16.99
N PHE A 286 -8.97 5.22 17.79
CA PHE A 286 -9.65 3.94 17.76
C PHE A 286 -10.28 3.67 16.38
N THR A 287 -10.98 4.66 15.83
CA THR A 287 -11.64 4.56 14.52
C THR A 287 -10.65 4.36 13.39
N THR A 288 -9.50 5.07 13.41
CA THR A 288 -8.41 4.86 12.44
C THR A 288 -7.90 3.43 12.50
N TYR A 289 -7.57 2.92 13.69
CA TYR A 289 -7.07 1.56 13.84
C TYR A 289 -8.11 0.52 13.41
N ARG A 290 -9.38 0.72 13.78
CA ARG A 290 -10.50 -0.14 13.38
C ARG A 290 -10.66 -0.19 11.87
N ALA A 291 -10.58 0.96 11.20
CA ALA A 291 -10.67 1.04 9.74
C ALA A 291 -9.48 0.35 9.05
N VAL A 292 -8.25 0.49 9.57
CA VAL A 292 -7.07 -0.20 9.02
C VAL A 292 -7.17 -1.71 9.22
N LEU A 293 -7.63 -2.18 10.37
CA LEU A 293 -7.86 -3.62 10.60
C LEU A 293 -8.96 -4.19 9.70
N ALA A 294 -9.99 -3.39 9.37
CA ALA A 294 -10.98 -3.77 8.37
C ALA A 294 -10.35 -3.85 6.97
N PHE A 295 -9.60 -2.83 6.58
CA PHE A 295 -8.88 -2.79 5.30
C PHE A 295 -7.95 -4.00 5.11
N LEU A 296 -7.19 -4.38 6.13
CA LEU A 296 -6.30 -5.55 6.05
C LEU A 296 -7.04 -6.87 5.80
N ARG A 297 -8.33 -6.95 6.15
CA ARG A 297 -9.15 -8.15 5.94
C ARG A 297 -9.96 -8.12 4.66
N THR A 298 -10.39 -6.94 4.24
CA THR A 298 -11.39 -6.80 3.17
C THR A 298 -10.91 -6.00 1.97
N GLY A 299 -9.83 -5.24 2.10
CA GLY A 299 -9.41 -4.23 1.13
C GLY A 299 -10.29 -2.97 1.11
N TYR A 300 -11.27 -2.85 2.02
CA TYR A 300 -12.19 -1.72 2.07
C TYR A 300 -11.80 -0.70 3.14
N ILE A 301 -11.77 0.58 2.76
CA ILE A 301 -11.67 1.70 3.70
C ILE A 301 -12.43 2.91 3.17
N ALA A 302 -13.26 3.52 4.02
CA ALA A 302 -13.98 4.75 3.71
C ALA A 302 -13.15 5.95 4.15
N SER A 303 -12.92 6.90 3.24
CA SER A 303 -12.19 8.14 3.57
C SER A 303 -13.15 9.27 3.95
N ALA A 304 -12.91 9.87 5.11
CA ALA A 304 -13.49 11.13 5.50
C ALA A 304 -13.03 12.28 4.56
N PRO A 305 -13.77 13.40 4.50
CA PRO A 305 -13.26 14.67 3.97
C PRO A 305 -11.97 15.09 4.68
N LEU A 306 -11.20 16.04 4.15
CA LEU A 306 -10.07 16.60 4.89
C LEU A 306 -10.59 17.60 5.92
N ALA A 307 -10.01 17.68 7.11
CA ALA A 307 -10.40 18.69 8.10
C ALA A 307 -10.26 20.12 7.54
N SER A 308 -9.28 20.35 6.66
CA SER A 308 -9.06 21.61 5.93
C SER A 308 -10.15 21.95 4.89
N THR A 309 -11.08 21.03 4.59
CA THR A 309 -12.22 21.27 3.69
C THR A 309 -13.51 21.62 4.43
N CYS A 310 -13.50 21.53 5.76
CA CYS A 310 -14.67 21.71 6.63
C CYS A 310 -14.55 23.01 7.45
N GLN A 311 -15.68 23.50 7.95
CA GLN A 311 -15.64 24.52 9.00
C GLN A 311 -15.05 23.94 10.30
N PRO A 312 -14.40 24.77 11.15
CA PRO A 312 -14.12 26.19 10.97
C PRO A 312 -12.84 26.48 10.16
N ARG A 313 -12.05 25.45 9.83
CA ARG A 313 -10.77 25.61 9.12
C ARG A 313 -10.94 26.24 7.75
N ASN A 314 -12.04 25.94 7.07
CA ASN A 314 -12.38 26.55 5.80
C ASN A 314 -13.64 27.40 5.94
N SER A 315 -13.47 28.72 5.97
CA SER A 315 -14.56 29.68 6.07
C SER A 315 -15.53 29.64 4.87
N THR A 316 -15.10 29.10 3.72
CA THR A 316 -15.97 28.93 2.56
C THR A 316 -16.81 27.65 2.62
N SER A 317 -16.53 26.75 3.57
CA SER A 317 -17.32 25.53 3.77
C SER A 317 -18.63 25.85 4.46
N THR A 318 -19.67 25.06 4.22
CA THR A 318 -21.01 25.25 4.82
C THR A 318 -21.33 24.24 5.91
N ARG A 319 -20.45 23.26 6.14
CA ARG A 319 -20.67 22.15 7.08
C ARG A 319 -19.46 21.92 7.94
N THR A 320 -19.71 21.47 9.17
CA THR A 320 -18.64 20.98 10.05
C THR A 320 -18.16 19.61 9.56
N ARG A 321 -17.00 19.17 10.05
CA ARG A 321 -16.48 17.84 9.74
C ARG A 321 -17.38 16.76 10.34
N GLU A 322 -17.76 16.90 11.61
CA GLU A 322 -18.75 16.07 12.29
C GLU A 322 -20.04 15.83 11.48
N GLU A 323 -20.70 16.88 10.97
CA GLU A 323 -21.92 16.74 10.16
C GLU A 323 -21.70 15.90 8.89
N GLN A 324 -20.52 16.02 8.29
CA GLN A 324 -20.16 15.24 7.12
C GLN A 324 -19.84 13.79 7.49
N LEU A 325 -19.19 13.54 8.63
CA LEU A 325 -18.89 12.21 9.14
C LEU A 325 -20.19 11.44 9.43
N LEU A 326 -21.14 12.04 10.15
CA LEU A 326 -22.43 11.40 10.45
C LEU A 326 -23.17 11.01 9.18
N LYS A 327 -23.27 11.93 8.21
CA LYS A 327 -23.94 11.66 6.93
C LYS A 327 -23.26 10.53 6.13
N LEU A 328 -21.94 10.47 6.16
CA LEU A 328 -21.21 9.40 5.46
C LEU A 328 -21.35 8.06 6.20
N ALA A 329 -21.31 8.07 7.54
CA ALA A 329 -21.47 6.87 8.35
C ALA A 329 -22.83 6.18 8.17
N GLU A 330 -23.86 6.89 7.74
CA GLU A 330 -25.16 6.30 7.35
C GLU A 330 -25.06 5.35 6.14
N ASN A 331 -24.07 5.54 5.27
CA ASN A 331 -23.96 4.84 4.00
C ASN A 331 -22.74 3.91 3.91
N GLU A 332 -21.92 3.83 4.96
CA GLU A 332 -20.67 3.08 4.98
C GLU A 332 -20.65 2.05 6.12
N PRO A 333 -20.05 0.87 5.91
CA PRO A 333 -19.95 -0.19 6.93
C PRO A 333 -19.25 0.24 8.21
N LEU A 334 -18.20 1.04 8.06
CA LEU A 334 -17.40 1.59 9.14
C LEU A 334 -17.41 3.11 9.06
N PHE A 335 -17.13 3.75 10.19
CA PHE A 335 -16.97 5.19 10.23
C PHE A 335 -15.85 5.61 9.26
N PRO A 336 -16.10 6.58 8.37
CA PRO A 336 -15.07 7.10 7.50
C PRO A 336 -13.94 7.74 8.32
N VAL A 337 -12.71 7.51 7.89
CA VAL A 337 -11.49 7.94 8.61
C VAL A 337 -10.67 8.91 7.78
N SER A 338 -9.95 9.79 8.44
CA SER A 338 -9.08 10.76 7.79
C SER A 338 -8.00 10.04 6.98
N PRO A 339 -7.84 10.34 5.68
CA PRO A 339 -6.77 9.76 4.88
C PRO A 339 -5.38 10.10 5.43
N LYS A 340 -5.25 11.17 6.21
CA LYS A 340 -4.02 11.57 6.89
C LYS A 340 -3.68 10.66 8.06
N SER A 341 -4.65 10.42 8.93
CA SER A 341 -4.52 9.51 10.08
C SER A 341 -4.23 8.09 9.62
N VAL A 342 -4.93 7.64 8.57
CA VAL A 342 -4.68 6.34 7.93
C VAL A 342 -3.29 6.29 7.31
N TYR A 343 -2.86 7.31 6.57
CA TYR A 343 -1.52 7.35 5.98
C TYR A 343 -0.42 7.28 7.06
N ARG A 344 -0.58 8.01 8.16
CA ARG A 344 0.36 7.97 9.30
C ARG A 344 0.44 6.56 9.90
N LEU A 345 -0.69 5.92 10.16
CA LEU A 345 -0.71 4.55 10.68
C LEU A 345 -0.13 3.56 9.66
N ALA A 346 -0.46 3.71 8.39
CA ALA A 346 0.06 2.89 7.30
C ALA A 346 1.58 3.05 7.14
N HIS A 347 2.11 4.25 7.31
CA HIS A 347 3.54 4.49 7.35
C HIS A 347 4.20 3.80 8.55
N PHE A 348 3.60 3.92 9.75
CA PHE A 348 4.11 3.27 10.96
C PHE A 348 4.08 1.72 10.88
N LEU A 349 3.06 1.16 10.22
CA LEU A 349 2.91 -0.28 10.04
C LEU A 349 3.53 -0.81 8.73
N GLU A 350 4.23 0.04 7.98
CA GLU A 350 4.87 -0.31 6.69
C GLU A 350 3.89 -0.89 5.65
N LEU A 351 2.66 -0.38 5.63
CA LEU A 351 1.59 -0.78 4.70
C LEU A 351 1.61 0.10 3.43
N GLU A 352 2.58 -0.15 2.53
CA GLU A 352 2.82 0.64 1.31
C GLU A 352 1.54 0.81 0.45
N ASP A 353 0.79 -0.26 0.20
CA ASP A 353 -0.44 -0.21 -0.62
C ASP A 353 -1.48 0.76 -0.03
N LEU A 354 -1.58 0.82 1.30
CA LEU A 354 -2.51 1.71 2.00
C LEU A 354 -2.00 3.17 2.01
N GLN A 355 -0.67 3.36 2.08
CA GLN A 355 -0.06 4.68 1.91
C GLN A 355 -0.36 5.23 0.51
N GLU A 356 -0.17 4.44 -0.54
CA GLU A 356 -0.49 4.83 -1.92
C GLU A 356 -1.97 5.16 -2.10
N LEU A 357 -2.87 4.38 -1.49
CA LEU A 357 -4.31 4.64 -1.50
C LEU A 357 -4.63 6.01 -0.87
N CYS A 358 -4.00 6.32 0.27
CA CYS A 358 -4.18 7.60 0.93
C CYS A 358 -3.64 8.78 0.11
N LEU A 359 -2.47 8.63 -0.52
CA LEU A 359 -1.93 9.65 -1.43
C LEU A 359 -2.80 9.86 -2.67
N ALA A 360 -3.34 8.78 -3.24
CA ALA A 360 -4.28 8.85 -4.36
C ALA A 360 -5.58 9.58 -3.96
N ARG A 361 -6.09 9.30 -2.76
CA ARG A 361 -7.21 10.04 -2.16
C ARG A 361 -6.87 11.52 -1.99
N LEU A 362 -5.72 11.84 -1.40
CA LEU A 362 -5.28 13.21 -1.15
C LEU A 362 -5.26 14.04 -2.45
N ARG A 363 -4.64 13.51 -3.52
CA ARG A 363 -4.63 14.14 -4.86
C ARG A 363 -6.04 14.50 -5.35
N LYS A 364 -7.02 13.64 -5.08
CA LYS A 364 -8.41 13.81 -5.53
C LYS A 364 -9.17 14.88 -4.74
N VAL A 365 -8.81 15.12 -3.48
CA VAL A 365 -9.57 16.03 -2.59
C VAL A 365 -8.85 17.32 -2.23
N LEU A 366 -7.60 17.48 -2.65
CA LEU A 366 -6.95 18.78 -2.58
C LEU A 366 -7.71 19.78 -3.47
N THR A 367 -7.94 20.96 -2.93
CA THR A 367 -8.58 22.07 -3.63
C THR A 367 -7.77 23.34 -3.39
N VAL A 368 -7.99 24.38 -4.20
CA VAL A 368 -7.41 25.71 -3.97
C VAL A 368 -7.70 26.24 -2.57
N SER A 369 -8.85 25.88 -1.99
CA SER A 369 -9.24 26.33 -0.65
C SER A 369 -8.65 25.50 0.49
N SER A 370 -8.39 24.20 0.30
CA SER A 370 -7.80 23.34 1.35
C SER A 370 -6.27 23.28 1.31
N ALA A 371 -5.66 23.41 0.13
CA ALA A 371 -4.22 23.27 -0.08
C ALA A 371 -3.35 24.18 0.83
N PRO A 372 -3.70 25.46 1.11
CA PRO A 372 -2.95 26.28 2.07
C PRO A 372 -2.80 25.65 3.45
N TYR A 373 -3.87 25.06 3.97
CA TYR A 373 -3.87 24.44 5.29
C TYR A 373 -3.11 23.12 5.29
N GLU A 374 -3.21 22.34 4.22
CA GLU A 374 -2.45 21.08 4.09
C GLU A 374 -0.94 21.34 3.90
N LEU A 375 -0.54 22.44 3.25
CA LEU A 375 0.86 22.79 3.03
C LEU A 375 1.62 23.04 4.34
N VAL A 376 0.92 23.60 5.33
CA VAL A 376 1.48 23.96 6.65
C VAL A 376 1.15 22.96 7.75
N ASP A 377 0.47 21.87 7.39
CA ASP A 377 0.11 20.81 8.32
C ASP A 377 1.31 19.90 8.60
N ASP A 378 1.38 19.32 9.80
CA ASP A 378 2.57 18.54 10.19
C ASP A 378 2.76 17.29 9.32
N ALA A 379 1.72 16.74 8.69
CA ALA A 379 1.90 15.64 7.74
C ALA A 379 2.79 16.05 6.55
N CYS A 380 2.67 17.29 6.09
CA CYS A 380 3.53 17.86 5.06
C CYS A 380 4.97 18.07 5.58
N ALA A 381 5.13 18.37 6.87
CA ALA A 381 6.45 18.50 7.49
C ALA A 381 7.14 17.15 7.70
N CYS A 382 6.39 16.10 8.02
CA CYS A 382 6.91 14.81 8.47
C CYS A 382 7.03 13.74 7.38
N PHE A 383 6.25 13.82 6.30
CA PHE A 383 6.19 12.78 5.27
C PHE A 383 6.48 13.35 3.89
N ASP A 384 7.54 12.85 3.26
CA ASP A 384 8.06 13.38 2.00
C ASP A 384 7.10 13.14 0.84
N GLU A 385 6.53 11.94 0.72
CA GLU A 385 5.58 11.61 -0.33
C GLU A 385 4.24 12.34 -0.18
N TRP A 386 3.81 12.61 1.06
CA TRP A 386 2.65 13.45 1.33
C TRP A 386 2.92 14.91 0.94
N ARG A 387 4.09 15.42 1.32
CA ARG A 387 4.53 16.78 0.97
C ARG A 387 4.61 16.97 -0.53
N GLU A 388 5.19 16.03 -1.26
CA GLU A 388 5.31 16.09 -2.71
C GLU A 388 3.95 16.32 -3.38
N VAL A 389 2.93 15.54 -2.99
CA VAL A 389 1.56 15.68 -3.51
C VAL A 389 0.98 17.07 -3.26
N VAL A 390 1.17 17.61 -2.06
CA VAL A 390 0.64 18.93 -1.68
C VAL A 390 1.38 20.04 -2.40
N VAL A 391 2.72 20.01 -2.41
CA VAL A 391 3.58 21.00 -3.06
C VAL A 391 3.31 21.05 -4.56
N ASP A 392 3.22 19.90 -5.23
CA ASP A 392 2.91 19.83 -6.67
C ASP A 392 1.59 20.52 -7.00
N PHE A 393 0.54 20.23 -6.23
CA PHE A 393 -0.75 20.87 -6.42
C PHE A 393 -0.67 22.38 -6.18
N VAL A 394 0.03 22.81 -5.12
CA VAL A 394 0.18 24.23 -4.79
C VAL A 394 0.92 24.99 -5.89
N VAL A 395 2.04 24.44 -6.38
CA VAL A 395 2.84 25.04 -7.47
C VAL A 395 2.00 25.17 -8.74
N GLN A 396 1.29 24.11 -9.14
CA GLN A 396 0.42 24.12 -10.32
C GLN A 396 -0.71 25.14 -10.23
N ASN A 397 -1.19 25.45 -9.01
CA ASN A 397 -2.33 26.34 -8.77
C ASN A 397 -1.93 27.66 -8.09
N TRP A 398 -0.64 28.01 -8.09
CA TRP A 398 -0.09 29.09 -7.26
C TRP A 398 -0.76 30.45 -7.48
N ALA A 399 -1.07 30.80 -8.74
CA ALA A 399 -1.72 32.07 -9.07
C ALA A 399 -3.09 32.23 -8.39
N GLN A 400 -3.85 31.15 -8.26
CA GLN A 400 -5.16 31.15 -7.59
C GLN A 400 -5.00 31.08 -6.06
N ILE A 401 -4.05 30.26 -5.59
CA ILE A 401 -3.83 30.06 -4.14
C ILE A 401 -3.30 31.34 -3.50
N SER A 402 -2.30 31.99 -4.08
CA SER A 402 -1.62 33.18 -3.53
C SER A 402 -2.54 34.38 -3.33
N THR A 403 -3.68 34.43 -4.02
CA THR A 403 -4.69 35.49 -3.92
C THR A 403 -5.91 35.07 -3.08
N SER A 404 -5.96 33.81 -2.63
CA SER A 404 -7.10 33.29 -1.87
C SER A 404 -7.11 33.80 -0.43
N THR A 405 -8.32 33.95 0.15
CA THR A 405 -8.51 34.31 1.56
C THR A 405 -7.89 33.29 2.51
N ASN A 406 -7.92 32.01 2.15
CA ASN A 406 -7.39 30.92 2.96
C ASN A 406 -5.86 30.97 3.02
N TRP A 407 -5.20 31.34 1.92
CA TRP A 407 -3.77 31.60 1.94
C TRP A 407 -3.41 32.82 2.79
N MET A 408 -4.21 33.89 2.75
CA MET A 408 -3.98 35.06 3.62
C MET A 408 -4.10 34.70 5.10
N ASP A 409 -5.12 33.92 5.48
CA ASP A 409 -5.26 33.43 6.86
C ASP A 409 -4.05 32.59 7.31
N VAL A 410 -3.62 31.62 6.49
CA VAL A 410 -2.45 30.80 6.76
C VAL A 410 -1.18 31.65 6.86
N LYS A 411 -0.99 32.62 5.96
CA LYS A 411 0.14 33.54 5.97
C LYS A 411 0.16 34.37 7.25
N ASP A 412 -0.98 34.90 7.68
CA ASP A 412 -1.07 35.68 8.91
C ASP A 412 -0.74 34.82 10.13
N LYS A 413 -1.18 33.55 10.17
CA LYS A 413 -0.80 32.57 11.20
C LYS A 413 0.71 32.28 11.23
N ILE A 414 1.34 32.13 10.06
CA ILE A 414 2.80 31.98 9.95
C ILE A 414 3.50 33.23 10.51
N MET A 415 3.06 34.43 10.13
CA MET A 415 3.66 35.69 10.59
C MET A 415 3.53 35.90 12.10
N ARG A 416 2.47 35.35 12.72
CA ARG A 416 2.30 35.34 14.18
C ARG A 416 3.11 34.24 14.89
N GLY A 417 3.79 33.36 14.15
CA GLY A 417 4.55 32.25 14.71
C GLY A 417 3.69 31.09 15.22
N GLU A 418 2.43 31.02 14.83
CA GLU A 418 1.49 29.98 15.28
C GLU A 418 1.72 28.63 14.57
N LEU A 419 2.46 28.63 13.44
CA LEU A 419 2.69 27.46 12.59
C LEU A 419 4.19 27.15 12.47
N THR A 420 4.72 26.50 13.50
CA THR A 420 6.16 26.25 13.70
C THR A 420 6.75 25.21 12.74
N LYS A 421 5.93 24.33 12.16
CA LYS A 421 6.37 23.20 11.29
C LYS A 421 6.17 23.44 9.79
N SER A 422 5.79 24.65 9.39
CA SER A 422 5.48 25.01 7.99
C SER A 422 6.70 25.14 7.06
N GLY A 423 7.92 25.16 7.60
CA GLY A 423 9.16 25.49 6.89
C GLY A 423 9.46 24.65 5.63
N PRO A 424 9.48 23.30 5.70
CA PRO A 424 9.88 22.46 4.58
C PRO A 424 9.01 22.65 3.33
N GLY A 425 7.68 22.58 3.47
CA GLY A 425 6.75 22.75 2.35
C GLY A 425 6.82 24.14 1.71
N LEU A 426 6.93 25.20 2.52
CA LEU A 426 7.04 26.57 2.01
C LEU A 426 8.34 26.81 1.24
N LEU A 427 9.47 26.31 1.76
CA LEU A 427 10.77 26.43 1.11
C LEU A 427 10.77 25.70 -0.25
N GLU A 428 10.12 24.55 -0.31
CA GLU A 428 10.03 23.76 -1.54
C GLU A 428 9.17 24.45 -2.60
N VAL A 429 8.01 25.02 -2.21
CA VAL A 429 7.18 25.84 -3.11
C VAL A 429 7.99 27.04 -3.67
N LEU A 430 8.75 27.74 -2.82
CA LEU A 430 9.60 28.86 -3.26
C LEU A 430 10.67 28.41 -4.27
N THR A 431 11.29 27.27 -4.01
CA THR A 431 12.33 26.70 -4.89
C THR A 431 11.74 26.32 -6.26
N ARG A 432 10.58 25.65 -6.28
CA ARG A 432 9.93 25.20 -7.54
C ARG A 432 9.30 26.35 -8.34
N THR A 433 8.80 27.39 -7.68
CA THR A 433 8.20 28.55 -8.38
C THR A 433 9.24 29.51 -8.97
N THR A 434 10.42 29.62 -8.35
CA THR A 434 11.52 30.44 -8.87
C THR A 434 12.21 29.81 -10.08
N THR A 435 12.33 28.48 -10.14
CA THR A 435 12.86 27.76 -11.31
C THR A 435 11.93 27.74 -12.51
N VAL A 436 10.61 27.89 -12.32
CA VAL A 436 9.64 27.97 -13.44
C VAL A 436 9.58 29.37 -14.06
N SER A 437 10.10 30.39 -13.36
CA SER A 437 10.02 31.80 -13.76
C SER A 437 11.30 32.36 -14.39
N GLY A 438 12.37 31.55 -14.52
CA GLY A 438 13.62 31.88 -15.21
C GLY A 438 13.83 30.97 -16.40
#